data_AF-A0AAU8SZ76-F1
#
_entry.id   AF-A0AAU8SZ76-F1
#
_cell.length_a   1.000
_cell.length_b   1.000
_cell.length_c   1.000
_cell.angle_alpha   90.00
_cell.angle_beta   90.00
_cell.angle_gamma   90.00
#
_symmetry.space_group_name_H-M   'P 1'
#
loop_
_entity.id
_entity.type
_entity.pdbx_description
1 polymer ?
#
loop_
_entity_poly.entity_id
_entity_poly.type
_entity_poly.pdbx_seq_one_letter_code
_entity_poly.pdbx_strand_id
1 'polypeptide(L)'
;MLSIDRSALVTAEQAHSLYTGNGNASAAVFGLSVAEFAADAVACYEDPIKATETLAANPAHALADYSAHTPKQQKLIAKKLKRAAVARGQLHPASDNG
;
A
#
# COMPACT_ATOMS: atom_id res chain seq x y z
N MET A 1 -4.92 -5.02 -9.12
CA MET A 1 -5.22 -3.97 -8.12
C MET A 1 -4.10 -4.00 -7.09
N LEU A 2 -3.86 -2.87 -6.41
CA LEU A 2 -2.85 -2.76 -5.36
C LEU A 2 -3.54 -2.40 -4.05
N SER A 3 -3.32 -3.22 -3.02
CA SER A 3 -3.74 -2.95 -1.64
C SER A 3 -2.79 -1.93 -1.01
N ILE A 4 -3.37 -0.89 -0.41
CA ILE A 4 -2.67 0.21 0.27
C ILE A 4 -3.44 0.64 1.51
N ASP A 5 -2.75 1.28 2.46
CA ASP A 5 -3.38 1.89 3.63
C ASP A 5 -3.38 3.42 3.53
N ARG A 6 -4.48 4.02 3.99
CA ARG A 6 -4.64 5.47 4.04
C ARG A 6 -3.87 6.04 5.22
N SER A 7 -2.79 6.76 4.94
CA SER A 7 -1.94 7.40 5.96
C SER A 7 -2.64 8.46 6.82
N ALA A 8 -3.82 8.94 6.39
CA ALA A 8 -4.67 9.81 7.19
C ALA A 8 -5.30 9.08 8.41
N LEU A 9 -5.34 7.74 8.40
CA LEU A 9 -5.97 6.93 9.45
C LEU A 9 -4.96 6.11 10.26
N VAL A 10 -3.84 5.74 9.66
CA VAL A 10 -2.80 4.91 10.30
C VAL A 10 -1.41 5.42 9.99
N THR A 11 -0.50 5.27 10.93
CA THR A 11 0.93 5.50 10.69
C THR A 11 1.55 4.33 9.91
N ALA A 12 2.74 4.54 9.35
CA ALA A 12 3.48 3.49 8.66
C ALA A 12 3.84 2.31 9.59
N GLU A 13 4.13 2.58 10.86
CA GLU A 13 4.35 1.55 11.89
C GLU A 13 3.08 0.75 12.17
N GLN A 14 1.93 1.40 12.33
CA GLN A 14 0.65 0.73 12.57
C GLN A 14 0.25 -0.14 11.38
N ALA A 15 0.42 0.36 10.15
CA ALA A 15 0.19 -0.41 8.93
C ALA A 15 1.12 -1.63 8.85
N HIS A 16 2.40 -1.47 9.16
CA HIS A 16 3.37 -2.58 9.22
C HIS A 16 2.97 -3.63 10.27
N SER A 17 2.68 -3.18 11.48
CA SER A 17 2.30 -4.04 12.60
C SER A 17 1.01 -4.81 12.32
N LEU A 18 -0.01 -4.16 11.76
CA LEU A 18 -1.26 -4.83 11.37
C LEU A 18 -1.03 -5.87 10.26
N TYR A 19 -0.27 -5.49 9.21
CA TYR A 19 -0.02 -6.37 8.08
C TYR A 19 0.78 -7.62 8.49
N THR A 20 1.82 -7.43 9.32
CA THR A 20 2.65 -8.53 9.84
C THR A 20 1.96 -9.35 10.93
N GLY A 21 1.18 -8.70 11.81
CA GLY A 21 0.35 -9.37 12.81
C GLY A 21 -0.72 -10.25 12.19
N ASN A 22 -1.19 -9.92 10.98
CA ASN A 22 -2.09 -10.75 10.17
C ASN A 22 -1.36 -11.89 9.42
N GLY A 23 -0.10 -12.19 9.78
CA GLY A 23 0.66 -13.33 9.26
C GLY A 23 1.40 -13.08 7.94
N ASN A 24 1.43 -11.84 7.44
CA ASN A 24 2.18 -11.51 6.23
C ASN A 24 3.62 -11.10 6.54
N ALA A 25 4.50 -11.22 5.56
CA ALA A 25 5.87 -10.70 5.66
C ALA A 25 5.96 -9.30 5.05
N SER A 26 6.53 -8.34 5.78
CA SER A 26 6.85 -7.01 5.25
C SER A 26 8.21 -6.53 5.73
N ALA A 27 9.09 -6.21 4.77
CA ALA A 27 10.44 -5.73 5.02
C ALA A 27 10.50 -4.21 5.27
N ALA A 28 9.48 -3.45 4.88
CA ALA A 28 9.40 -2.00 5.06
C ALA A 28 8.03 -1.49 4.59
N VAL A 29 7.67 -0.29 5.02
CA VAL A 29 6.52 0.47 4.50
C VAL A 29 7.01 1.65 3.68
N PHE A 30 6.40 1.85 2.51
CA PHE A 30 6.67 2.98 1.62
C PHE A 30 5.40 3.79 1.37
N GLY A 31 5.58 5.08 1.09
CA GLY A 31 4.48 6.01 0.83
C GLY A 31 4.34 6.40 -0.63
N LEU A 32 3.09 6.42 -1.11
CA LEU A 32 2.66 7.05 -2.34
C LEU A 32 1.56 8.07 -2.03
N SER A 33 1.45 9.10 -2.85
CA SER A 33 0.39 10.10 -2.79
C SER A 33 -0.74 9.78 -3.77
N VAL A 34 -1.96 10.22 -3.45
CA VAL A 34 -3.11 10.11 -4.37
C VAL A 34 -2.83 10.82 -5.70
N ALA A 35 -2.07 11.93 -5.67
CA ALA A 35 -1.66 12.66 -6.87
C ALA A 35 -0.77 11.82 -7.81
N GLU A 36 0.13 10.99 -7.27
CA GLU A 36 0.96 10.09 -8.08
C GLU A 36 0.12 9.03 -8.82
N PHE A 37 -0.94 8.50 -8.18
CA PHE A 37 -1.88 7.60 -8.84
C PHE A 37 -2.72 8.33 -9.90
N ALA A 38 -3.25 9.51 -9.56
CA ALA A 38 -4.07 10.31 -10.46
C ALA A 38 -3.31 10.76 -11.72
N ALA A 39 -2.01 11.04 -11.61
CA ALA A 39 -1.15 11.41 -12.74
C ALA A 39 -1.06 10.32 -13.82
N ASP A 40 -1.30 9.05 -13.46
CA ASP A 40 -1.33 7.92 -14.38
C ASP A 40 -2.75 7.33 -14.49
N ALA A 41 -3.80 8.12 -14.20
CA ALA A 41 -5.21 7.74 -14.28
C ALA A 41 -5.58 6.47 -13.48
N VAL A 42 -4.87 6.19 -12.38
CA VAL A 42 -5.17 5.09 -11.46
C VAL A 42 -6.13 5.61 -10.38
N ALA A 43 -7.33 5.03 -10.33
CA ALA A 43 -8.32 5.40 -9.32
C ALA A 43 -7.98 4.75 -7.98
N CYS A 44 -8.13 5.51 -6.89
CA CYS A 44 -8.01 4.99 -5.53
C CYS A 44 -9.36 5.09 -4.82
N TYR A 45 -9.77 4.04 -4.12
CA TYR A 45 -11.01 4.04 -3.35
C TYR A 45 -10.83 3.32 -2.01
N GLU A 46 -11.67 3.73 -1.06
CA GLU A 46 -11.73 3.12 0.26
C GLU A 46 -12.31 1.71 0.16
N ASP A 47 -11.67 0.76 0.82
CA ASP A 47 -12.11 -0.64 0.86
C ASP A 47 -11.83 -1.22 2.25
N PRO A 48 -12.45 -0.68 3.32
CA PRO A 48 -12.13 -1.09 4.68
C PRO A 48 -12.36 -2.59 4.90
N ILE A 49 -11.33 -3.31 5.34
CA ILE A 49 -11.40 -4.76 5.59
C ILE A 49 -11.95 -4.99 7.00
N LYS A 50 -13.01 -5.80 7.10
CA LYS A 50 -13.57 -6.24 8.37
C LYS A 50 -12.72 -7.35 8.98
N ALA A 51 -12.75 -7.45 10.31
CA ALA A 51 -12.16 -8.58 11.00
C ALA A 51 -12.82 -9.89 10.56
N THR A 52 -12.03 -10.95 10.49
CA THR A 52 -12.48 -12.34 10.29
C THR A 52 -12.03 -13.18 11.48
N GLU A 53 -12.33 -14.49 11.48
CA GLU A 53 -11.85 -15.40 12.54
C GLU A 53 -10.32 -15.44 12.66
N THR A 54 -9.61 -15.12 11.58
CA THR A 54 -8.14 -15.28 11.50
C THR A 54 -7.39 -13.97 11.24
N LEU A 55 -8.09 -12.88 10.90
CA LEU A 55 -7.48 -11.60 10.53
C LEU A 55 -8.11 -10.44 11.30
N ALA A 56 -7.26 -9.55 11.81
CA ALA A 56 -7.69 -8.28 12.39
C ALA A 56 -8.25 -7.35 11.31
N ALA A 57 -9.19 -6.49 11.71
CA ALA A 57 -9.77 -5.48 10.82
C ALA A 57 -8.72 -4.49 10.34
N ASN A 58 -8.84 -4.06 9.09
CA ASN A 58 -8.06 -2.96 8.53
C ASN A 58 -9.00 -1.85 7.99
N PRO A 59 -9.43 -0.90 8.84
CA PRO A 59 -10.28 0.21 8.40
C PRO A 59 -9.55 1.21 7.48
N ALA A 60 -8.22 1.22 7.50
CA ALA A 60 -7.41 2.10 6.66
C ALA A 60 -7.24 1.57 5.23
N HIS A 61 -7.61 0.30 4.99
CA HIS A 61 -7.45 -0.34 3.70
C HIS A 61 -8.16 0.43 2.58
N ALA A 62 -7.45 0.54 1.47
CA ALA A 62 -7.88 1.14 0.22
C ALA A 62 -7.26 0.35 -0.94
N LEU A 63 -7.85 0.53 -2.12
CA LEU A 63 -7.39 -0.12 -3.34
C LEU A 63 -7.06 0.93 -4.38
N ALA A 64 -5.89 0.77 -5.00
CA ALA A 64 -5.57 1.42 -6.25
C ALA A 64 -5.93 0.47 -7.40
N ASP A 65 -6.87 0.90 -8.25
CA ASP A 65 -7.38 0.11 -9.36
C ASP A 65 -6.77 0.51 -10.70
N TYR A 66 -6.16 -0.48 -11.32
CA TYR A 66 -5.46 -0.39 -12.58
C TYR A 66 -6.27 -1.01 -13.74
N SER A 67 -7.50 -1.46 -13.48
CA SER A 67 -8.35 -2.18 -14.44
C SER A 67 -8.58 -1.42 -15.74
N ALA A 68 -8.59 -0.08 -15.69
CA ALA A 68 -8.69 0.80 -16.85
C ALA A 68 -7.49 0.72 -17.81
N HIS A 69 -6.39 0.08 -17.40
CA HIS A 69 -5.14 0.01 -18.16
C HIS A 69 -4.89 -1.40 -18.70
N THR A 70 -4.26 -1.47 -19.87
CA THR A 70 -3.77 -2.75 -20.41
C THR A 70 -2.69 -3.36 -19.50
N PRO A 71 -2.50 -4.69 -19.46
CA PRO A 71 -1.49 -5.33 -18.60
C PRO A 71 -0.07 -4.75 -18.74
N LYS A 72 0.30 -4.33 -19.96
CA LYS A 72 1.58 -3.66 -20.23
C LYS A 72 1.66 -2.31 -19.52
N GLN A 73 0.62 -1.48 -19.60
CA GLN A 73 0.57 -0.18 -18.92
C GLN A 73 0.56 -0.36 -17.40
N GLN A 74 -0.22 -1.31 -16.86
CA GLN A 74 -0.25 -1.61 -15.43
C GLN A 74 1.17 -1.86 -14.89
N LYS A 75 1.95 -2.70 -15.60
CA LYS A 75 3.35 -3.00 -15.23
C LYS A 75 4.25 -1.77 -15.27
N LEU A 76 4.09 -0.90 -16.27
CA LEU A 76 4.88 0.31 -16.41
C LEU A 76 4.57 1.32 -15.29
N ILE A 77 3.29 1.55 -15.01
CA ILE A 77 2.83 2.47 -13.97
C ILE A 77 3.28 1.95 -12.60
N ALA A 78 3.04 0.68 -12.28
CA ALA A 78 3.48 0.09 -11.00
C ALA A 78 5.00 0.20 -10.80
N LYS A 79 5.79 0.00 -11.86
CA LYS A 79 7.26 0.16 -11.80
C LYS A 79 7.66 1.62 -11.55
N LYS A 80 6.99 2.58 -12.19
CA LYS A 80 7.21 4.03 -12.00
C LYS A 80 6.91 4.42 -10.56
N LEU A 81 5.74 4.05 -10.05
CA LEU A 81 5.32 4.33 -8.66
C LEU A 81 6.27 3.69 -7.65
N LYS A 82 6.63 2.42 -7.84
CA LYS A 82 7.63 1.75 -6.98
C LYS A 82 8.95 2.51 -6.95
N ARG A 83 9.45 2.97 -8.10
CA ARG A 83 10.70 3.74 -8.17
C ARG A 83 10.60 5.06 -7.42
N ALA A 84 9.49 5.79 -7.56
CA ALA A 84 9.27 7.03 -6.83
C ALA A 84 9.22 6.79 -5.32
N ALA A 85 8.49 5.76 -4.88
CA ALA A 85 8.39 5.37 -3.47
C ALA A 85 9.75 4.97 -2.88
N VAL A 86 10.53 4.16 -3.60
CA VAL A 86 11.88 3.75 -3.16
C VAL A 86 12.84 4.94 -3.09
N ALA A 87 12.81 5.83 -4.09
CA ALA A 87 13.65 7.03 -4.11
C ALA A 87 13.34 7.99 -2.95
N ARG A 88 12.07 8.02 -2.49
CA ARG A 88 11.63 8.79 -1.32
C ARG A 88 12.11 8.18 0.00
N GLY A 89 12.38 6.88 0.02
CA GLY A 89 12.81 6.14 1.19
C GLY A 89 11.67 5.47 1.95
N GLN A 90 12.06 4.58 2.86
CA GLN A 90 11.13 3.85 3.72
C GLN A 90 10.53 4.78 4.79
N LEU A 91 9.25 4.59 5.10
CA LEU A 91 8.53 5.26 6.17
C LEU A 91 8.57 4.47 7.48
N HIS A 92 8.72 3.15 7.39
CA HIS A 92 9.00 2.29 8.53
C HIS A 92 9.94 1.17 8.07
N PRO A 93 11.08 0.95 8.74
CA PRO A 93 11.96 -0.17 8.44
C PRO A 93 11.28 -1.49 8.84
N ALA A 94 11.73 -2.63 8.31
CA ALA A 94 11.59 -3.86 9.08
C ALA A 94 12.36 -3.67 10.38
N SER A 95 11.86 -4.20 11.49
CA SER A 95 12.72 -4.44 12.65
C SER A 95 13.94 -5.22 12.17
N ASP A 96 15.04 -4.52 11.96
CA ASP A 96 16.36 -5.09 11.73
C ASP A 96 16.77 -5.65 13.10
N ASN A 97 16.52 -6.95 13.30
CA ASN A 97 17.22 -7.67 14.35
C ASN A 97 18.68 -7.74 13.88
N GLY A 98 19.49 -6.80 14.37
CA GLY A 98 20.94 -6.91 14.36
C GLY A 98 21.44 -8.14 15.12
#